data_AF-A0A4Z1FEB7-F1
#
_entry.id   AF-A0A4Z1FEB7-F1
#
_cell.length_a   1.000
_cell.length_b   1.000
_cell.length_c   1.000
_cell.angle_alpha   90.00
_cell.angle_beta   90.00
_cell.angle_gamma   90.00
#
_symmetry.space_group_name_H-M   'P 1'
#
loop_
_entity.id
_entity.type
_entity.pdbx_description
1 polymer ?
#
loop_
_entity_poly.entity_id
_entity_poly.type
_entity_poly.pdbx_seq_one_letter_code
_entity_poly.pdbx_strand_id
1 'polypeptide(L)'
;MGISGPIVRINPYEVHLNDPDFIDSVFPGPGRQTDKYFFAGRRTEIATIDHDMHQKRRNTITNFFSNASIRRLEPVMKEHINTLLSRMQVAGTKEQVLSMHFVFRACTSDLITQYAFGKSFHFLEQEDFSMPYMESTDVGTLLALAPPWAIKIFIPSLTEMWDKAAMSCPEYEGTLAY
;
A
#
# COMPACT_ATOMS: atom_id res chain seq x y z
N MET A 1 -24.15 25.00 17.01
CA MET A 1 -23.21 24.29 16.12
C MET A 1 -24.05 23.67 15.01
N GLY A 2 -23.91 24.15 13.78
CA GLY A 2 -24.71 23.66 12.66
C GLY A 2 -24.30 22.24 12.28
N ILE A 3 -25.26 21.34 12.19
CA ILE A 3 -25.07 19.97 11.71
C ILE A 3 -24.80 20.10 10.21
N SER A 4 -23.58 19.79 9.76
CA SER A 4 -23.26 19.80 8.33
C SER A 4 -24.18 18.82 7.61
N GLY A 5 -24.72 19.21 6.45
CA GLY A 5 -25.54 18.34 5.61
C GLY A 5 -24.74 17.17 5.03
N PRO A 6 -25.40 16.22 4.33
CA PRO A 6 -24.74 15.02 3.78
C PRO A 6 -23.71 15.34 2.68
N ILE A 7 -23.65 16.58 2.19
CA ILE A 7 -22.72 17.03 1.17
C ILE A 7 -21.94 18.22 1.73
N VAL A 8 -20.62 18.07 1.86
CA VAL A 8 -19.72 19.09 2.40
C VAL A 8 -18.58 19.32 1.43
N ARG A 9 -18.45 20.55 0.91
CA ARG A 9 -17.30 20.95 0.10
C ARG A 9 -16.21 21.49 1.00
N ILE A 10 -15.03 20.87 1.00
CA ILE A 10 -13.88 21.28 1.81
C ILE A 10 -13.04 22.32 1.07
N ASN A 11 -12.79 22.10 -0.22
CA ASN A 11 -12.02 23.00 -1.08
C ASN A 11 -12.54 22.92 -2.54
N PRO A 12 -12.00 23.69 -3.50
CA PRO A 12 -12.46 23.66 -4.89
C PRO A 12 -12.42 22.26 -5.55
N TYR A 13 -11.53 21.39 -5.10
CA TYR A 13 -11.24 20.07 -5.67
C TYR A 13 -11.81 18.90 -4.84
N GLU A 14 -12.32 19.14 -3.63
CA GLU A 14 -12.70 18.10 -2.68
C GLU A 14 -14.11 18.30 -2.14
N VAL A 15 -14.94 17.28 -2.32
CA VAL A 15 -16.31 17.22 -1.80
C VAL A 15 -16.48 15.90 -1.06
N HIS A 16 -16.93 15.99 0.19
CA HIS A 16 -17.29 14.86 1.03
C HIS A 16 -18.77 14.60 0.87
N LEU A 17 -19.11 13.34 0.62
CA LEU A 17 -20.46 12.88 0.35
C LEU A 17 -20.80 11.76 1.35
N ASN A 18 -21.90 11.92 2.06
CA ASN A 18 -22.52 10.93 2.93
C ASN A 18 -23.98 10.73 2.51
N ASP A 19 -24.15 10.34 1.24
CA ASP A 19 -25.44 10.13 0.60
C ASP A 19 -25.34 8.90 -0.32
N PRO A 20 -26.13 7.83 -0.07
CA PRO A 20 -26.08 6.61 -0.87
C PRO A 20 -26.46 6.82 -2.33
N ASP A 21 -27.26 7.85 -2.66
CA ASP A 21 -27.71 8.13 -4.02
C ASP A 21 -26.54 8.54 -4.93
N PHE A 22 -25.40 8.95 -4.35
CA PHE A 22 -24.21 9.34 -5.09
C PHE A 22 -23.18 8.21 -5.29
N ILE A 23 -23.39 7.01 -4.72
CA ILE A 23 -22.42 5.90 -4.81
C ILE A 23 -22.09 5.58 -6.26
N ASP A 24 -23.08 5.43 -7.13
CA ASP A 24 -22.87 5.09 -8.55
C ASP A 24 -22.18 6.23 -9.34
N SER A 25 -22.32 7.47 -8.87
CA SER A 25 -21.63 8.62 -9.47
C SER A 25 -20.15 8.68 -9.07
N VAL A 26 -19.83 8.34 -7.80
CA VAL A 26 -18.48 8.38 -7.24
C VAL A 26 -17.68 7.14 -7.62
N PHE A 27 -18.34 5.97 -7.61
CA PHE A 27 -17.76 4.67 -7.95
C PHE A 27 -18.45 4.12 -9.19
N PRO A 28 -18.17 4.70 -10.36
CA PRO A 28 -18.89 4.33 -11.56
C PRO A 28 -18.52 2.93 -12.03
N GLY A 29 -19.48 2.30 -12.71
CA GLY A 29 -19.28 1.00 -13.35
C GLY A 29 -18.23 1.03 -14.48
N PRO A 30 -17.90 -0.15 -15.04
CA PRO A 30 -16.79 -0.33 -15.99
C PRO A 30 -16.94 0.44 -17.31
N GLY A 31 -18.11 1.03 -17.60
CA GLY A 31 -18.36 1.79 -18.81
C GLY A 31 -17.94 3.26 -18.73
N ARG A 32 -17.60 3.80 -17.55
CA ARG A 32 -17.18 5.20 -17.40
C ARG A 32 -15.66 5.29 -17.28
N GLN A 33 -15.06 6.05 -18.18
CA GLN A 33 -13.66 6.46 -18.05
C GLN A 33 -13.57 7.59 -17.03
N THR A 34 -12.68 7.45 -16.06
CA THR A 34 -12.47 8.44 -15.01
C THR A 34 -11.02 8.37 -14.57
N ASP A 35 -10.33 9.49 -14.70
CA ASP A 35 -8.97 9.66 -14.21
C ASP A 35 -8.98 9.85 -12.70
N LYS A 36 -7.93 9.38 -12.04
CA LYS A 36 -7.77 9.58 -10.59
C LYS A 36 -7.32 11.01 -10.31
N TYR A 37 -7.71 11.52 -9.16
CA TYR A 37 -7.17 12.80 -8.69
C TYR A 37 -5.64 12.69 -8.46
N PHE A 38 -4.87 13.70 -8.86
CA PHE A 38 -3.40 13.60 -8.91
C PHE A 38 -2.74 13.25 -7.56
N PHE A 39 -3.34 13.66 -6.44
CA PHE A 39 -2.85 13.28 -5.11
C PHE A 39 -3.07 11.79 -4.79
N ALA A 40 -4.09 11.15 -5.37
CA ALA A 40 -4.27 9.71 -5.29
C ALA A 40 -3.24 8.95 -6.14
N GLY A 41 -2.48 9.66 -6.99
CA GLY A 41 -1.63 9.09 -8.03
C GLY A 41 -0.12 9.01 -7.74
N ARG A 42 0.34 9.60 -6.63
CA ARG A 42 1.78 9.89 -6.45
C ARG A 42 2.71 8.69 -6.21
N ARG A 43 2.24 7.44 -6.03
CA ARG A 43 3.07 6.44 -5.31
C ARG A 43 3.16 5.00 -5.80
N THR A 44 2.32 4.50 -6.71
CA THR A 44 2.36 3.08 -7.14
C THR A 44 1.64 2.86 -8.48
N GLU A 45 1.72 1.66 -9.07
CA GLU A 45 0.87 1.27 -10.22
C GLU A 45 -0.63 1.42 -9.91
N ILE A 46 -1.03 1.22 -8.65
CA ILE A 46 -2.39 1.47 -8.14
C ILE A 46 -2.74 2.96 -8.22
N ALA A 47 -1.74 3.82 -8.26
CA ALA A 47 -1.83 5.27 -8.32
C ALA A 47 -1.72 5.81 -9.77
N THR A 48 -1.91 4.98 -10.80
CA THR A 48 -1.93 5.48 -12.19
C THR A 48 -3.12 6.43 -12.37
N ILE A 49 -2.84 7.69 -12.74
CA ILE A 49 -3.85 8.77 -12.91
C ILE A 49 -4.72 8.49 -14.13
N ASP A 50 -4.08 8.30 -15.27
CA ASP A 50 -4.72 8.07 -16.56
C ASP A 50 -5.50 6.74 -16.57
N HIS A 51 -6.75 6.81 -17.01
CA HIS A 51 -7.67 5.67 -17.03
C HIS A 51 -7.15 4.49 -17.88
N ASP A 52 -6.74 4.75 -19.12
CA ASP A 52 -6.37 3.69 -20.07
C ASP A 52 -5.08 2.99 -19.62
N MET A 53 -4.12 3.75 -19.10
CA MET A 53 -2.88 3.23 -18.54
C MET A 53 -3.14 2.43 -17.25
N HIS A 54 -4.01 2.92 -16.37
CA HIS A 54 -4.44 2.19 -15.19
C HIS A 54 -5.12 0.86 -15.58
N GLN A 55 -6.02 0.89 -16.57
CA GLN A 55 -6.71 -0.29 -17.07
C GLN A 55 -5.71 -1.31 -17.62
N LYS A 56 -4.76 -0.86 -18.45
CA LYS A 56 -3.71 -1.71 -19.03
C LYS A 56 -2.87 -2.38 -17.96
N ARG A 57 -2.40 -1.64 -16.96
CA ARG A 57 -1.62 -2.16 -15.80
C ARG A 57 -2.46 -3.10 -14.93
N ARG A 58 -3.72 -2.78 -14.65
CA ARG A 58 -4.61 -3.65 -13.88
C ARG A 58 -4.86 -4.98 -14.59
N ASN A 59 -5.05 -4.95 -15.90
CA ASN A 59 -5.33 -6.14 -16.70
C ASN A 59 -4.17 -7.16 -16.68
N THR A 60 -2.91 -6.72 -16.56
CA THR A 60 -1.77 -7.65 -16.47
C THR A 60 -1.75 -8.46 -15.18
N ILE A 61 -2.22 -7.89 -14.07
CA ILE A 61 -2.22 -8.54 -12.74
C ILE A 61 -3.56 -9.20 -12.37
N THR A 62 -4.65 -8.92 -13.10
CA THR A 62 -6.01 -9.39 -12.74
C THR A 62 -6.11 -10.92 -12.63
N ASN A 63 -5.35 -11.68 -13.43
CA ASN A 63 -5.36 -13.13 -13.40
C ASN A 63 -4.85 -13.73 -12.07
N PHE A 64 -3.97 -13.02 -11.36
CA PHE A 64 -3.55 -13.42 -10.02
C PHE A 64 -4.77 -13.40 -9.06
N PHE A 65 -5.69 -12.45 -9.20
CA PHE A 65 -6.85 -12.35 -8.32
C PHE A 65 -8.08 -13.16 -8.78
N SER A 66 -7.93 -14.09 -9.73
CA SER A 66 -9.04 -14.95 -10.16
C SER A 66 -9.43 -15.99 -9.10
N ASN A 67 -10.69 -16.41 -9.08
CA ASN A 67 -11.16 -17.49 -8.18
C ASN A 67 -10.30 -18.77 -8.28
N ALA A 68 -9.84 -19.11 -9.48
CA ALA A 68 -8.97 -20.26 -9.69
C ALA A 68 -7.59 -20.07 -9.04
N SER A 69 -7.00 -18.88 -9.16
CA SER A 69 -5.73 -18.53 -8.52
C SER A 69 -5.85 -18.49 -7.00
N ILE A 70 -6.95 -17.95 -6.46
CA ILE A 70 -7.23 -17.93 -5.02
C ILE A 70 -7.36 -19.34 -4.46
N ARG A 71 -8.08 -20.24 -5.15
CA ARG A 71 -8.20 -21.66 -4.73
C ARG A 71 -6.84 -22.38 -4.70
N ARG A 72 -5.93 -22.06 -5.63
CA ARG A 72 -4.56 -22.60 -5.61
C ARG A 72 -3.72 -22.05 -4.45
N LEU A 73 -4.00 -20.82 -4.00
CA LEU A 73 -3.33 -20.18 -2.86
C LEU A 73 -3.85 -20.68 -1.50
N GLU A 74 -5.08 -21.17 -1.43
CA GLU A 74 -5.72 -21.59 -0.17
C GLU A 74 -4.85 -22.51 0.72
N PRO A 75 -4.16 -23.55 0.20
CA PRO A 75 -3.33 -24.42 1.04
C PRO A 75 -2.16 -23.67 1.69
N VAL A 76 -1.50 -22.79 0.93
CA VAL A 76 -0.38 -21.96 1.39
C VAL A 76 -0.86 -20.96 2.46
N MET A 77 -2.02 -20.35 2.25
CA MET A 77 -2.63 -19.46 3.23
C MET A 77 -2.94 -20.21 4.54
N LYS A 78 -3.48 -21.43 4.46
CA LYS A 78 -3.73 -22.26 5.64
C LYS A 78 -2.45 -22.59 6.40
N GLU A 79 -1.37 -22.90 5.70
CA GLU A 79 -0.06 -23.15 6.31
C GLU A 79 0.41 -21.96 7.15
N HIS A 80 0.39 -20.75 6.58
CA HIS A 80 0.82 -19.52 7.26
C HIS A 80 -0.07 -19.19 8.47
N ILE A 81 -1.39 -19.34 8.31
CA ILE A 81 -2.35 -19.14 9.40
C ILE A 81 -2.14 -20.16 10.51
N ASN A 82 -1.89 -21.43 10.19
CA ASN A 82 -1.63 -22.46 11.20
C ASN A 82 -0.34 -22.18 11.98
N THR A 83 0.72 -21.73 11.30
CA THR A 83 1.97 -21.29 11.94
C THR A 83 1.72 -20.10 12.87
N LEU A 84 0.98 -19.09 12.39
CA LEU A 84 0.58 -17.94 13.20
C LEU A 84 -0.19 -18.35 14.46
N LEU A 85 -1.23 -19.18 14.32
CA LEU A 85 -2.04 -19.65 15.45
C LEU A 85 -1.21 -20.44 16.46
N SER A 86 -0.31 -21.30 15.96
CA SER A 86 0.61 -22.07 16.81
C SER A 86 1.54 -21.15 17.61
N ARG A 87 2.09 -20.11 16.96
CA ARG A 87 2.94 -19.09 17.61
C ARG A 87 2.16 -18.32 18.67
N MET A 88 0.92 -17.92 18.39
CA MET A 88 0.06 -17.25 19.36
C MET A 88 -0.28 -18.15 20.55
N GLN A 89 -0.54 -19.43 20.32
CA GLN A 89 -0.79 -20.39 21.40
C GLN A 89 0.44 -20.56 22.31
N VAL A 90 1.64 -20.67 21.73
CA VAL A 90 2.90 -20.74 22.50
C VAL A 90 3.17 -19.45 23.27
N ALA A 91 2.89 -18.29 22.69
CA ALA A 91 3.02 -17.03 23.42
C ALA A 91 2.03 -16.97 24.61
N GLY A 92 0.80 -17.46 24.41
CA GLY A 92 -0.21 -17.56 25.46
C GLY A 92 0.22 -18.46 26.63
N THR A 93 0.86 -19.61 26.37
CA THR A 93 1.36 -20.48 27.43
C THR A 93 2.56 -19.90 28.18
N LYS A 94 3.30 -18.98 27.54
CA LYS A 94 4.45 -18.27 28.12
C LYS A 94 4.07 -16.92 28.75
N GLU A 95 2.79 -16.55 28.73
CA GLU A 95 2.29 -15.23 29.15
C GLU A 95 3.02 -14.06 28.45
N GLN A 96 3.47 -14.28 27.21
CA GLN A 96 4.18 -13.30 26.42
C GLN A 96 3.20 -12.34 25.74
N VAL A 97 3.42 -11.03 25.90
CA VAL A 97 2.68 -10.00 25.17
C VAL A 97 3.20 -9.93 23.74
N LEU A 98 2.30 -10.09 22.77
CA LEU A 98 2.59 -9.94 21.35
C LEU A 98 2.05 -8.61 20.81
N SER A 99 2.88 -7.92 20.01
CA SER A 99 2.42 -6.77 19.23
C SER A 99 1.72 -7.26 17.97
N MET A 100 0.39 -7.16 17.95
CA MET A 100 -0.43 -7.64 16.82
C MET A 100 -0.09 -6.97 15.49
N HIS A 101 0.43 -5.74 15.53
CA HIS A 101 0.91 -5.06 14.32
C HIS A 101 1.98 -5.88 13.60
N PHE A 102 3.04 -6.29 14.33
CA PHE A 102 4.16 -7.04 13.75
C PHE A 102 3.79 -8.49 13.43
N VAL A 103 2.94 -9.10 14.26
CA VAL A 103 2.43 -10.46 14.04
C VAL A 103 1.68 -10.55 12.71
N PHE A 104 0.73 -9.63 12.47
CA PHE A 104 -0.01 -9.62 11.21
C PHE A 104 0.87 -9.22 10.03
N ARG A 105 1.76 -8.25 10.22
CA ARG A 105 2.69 -7.81 9.17
C ARG A 105 3.63 -8.93 8.73
N ALA A 106 4.15 -9.74 9.65
CA ALA A 106 4.91 -10.95 9.34
C ALA A 106 4.08 -11.92 8.48
N CYS A 107 2.88 -12.27 8.96
CA CYS A 107 2.01 -13.21 8.28
C CYS A 107 1.64 -12.76 6.86
N THR A 108 1.24 -11.50 6.70
CA THR A 108 0.86 -10.97 5.39
C THR A 108 2.06 -10.84 4.47
N SER A 109 3.23 -10.47 5.00
CA SER A 109 4.44 -10.33 4.18
C SER A 109 4.90 -11.68 3.64
N ASP A 110 4.95 -12.71 4.49
CA ASP A 110 5.32 -14.06 4.08
C ASP A 110 4.33 -14.62 3.05
N LEU A 111 3.02 -14.46 3.29
CA LEU A 111 1.98 -14.92 2.36
C LEU A 111 2.04 -14.20 1.02
N ILE A 112 2.14 -12.87 1.01
CA ILE A 112 2.18 -12.07 -0.23
C ILE A 112 3.45 -12.37 -1.00
N THR A 113 4.59 -12.48 -0.33
CA THR A 113 5.89 -12.72 -1.01
C THR A 113 5.95 -14.12 -1.59
N GLN A 114 5.46 -15.13 -0.86
CA GLN A 114 5.36 -16.47 -1.41
C GLN A 114 4.38 -16.51 -2.58
N TYR A 115 3.26 -15.79 -2.50
CA TYR A 115 2.29 -15.77 -3.57
C TYR A 115 2.79 -15.05 -4.84
N ALA A 116 3.42 -13.88 -4.68
CA ALA A 116 3.86 -13.04 -5.78
C ALA A 116 5.19 -13.50 -6.40
N PHE A 117 6.12 -14.02 -5.58
CA PHE A 117 7.50 -14.31 -5.97
C PHE A 117 7.91 -15.77 -5.79
N GLY A 118 7.02 -16.62 -5.26
CA GLY A 118 7.31 -18.02 -4.98
C GLY A 118 8.28 -18.23 -3.80
N LYS A 119 8.60 -17.18 -3.03
CA LYS A 119 9.54 -17.21 -1.91
C LYS A 119 8.97 -16.46 -0.72
N SER A 120 9.06 -17.06 0.46
CA SER A 120 8.73 -16.42 1.74
C SER A 120 9.99 -15.83 2.37
N PHE A 121 9.82 -14.76 3.16
CA PHE A 121 10.90 -14.26 4.01
C PHE A 121 11.01 -15.01 5.35
N HIS A 122 10.00 -15.83 5.67
CA HIS A 122 9.92 -16.60 6.90
C HIS A 122 9.95 -15.70 8.16
N PHE A 123 9.32 -14.52 8.09
CA PHE A 123 9.21 -13.61 9.23
C PHE A 123 8.39 -14.20 10.38
N LEU A 124 7.35 -14.99 10.08
CA LEU A 124 6.53 -15.67 11.11
C LEU A 124 7.33 -16.65 11.97
N GLU A 125 8.41 -17.20 11.43
CA GLU A 125 9.27 -18.18 12.10
C GLU A 125 10.31 -17.52 12.99
N GLN A 126 10.61 -16.23 12.77
CA GLN A 126 11.53 -15.47 13.61
C GLN A 126 10.93 -15.21 14.99
N GLU A 127 11.76 -15.30 16.02
CA GLU A 127 11.32 -15.15 17.42
C GLU A 127 10.58 -13.82 17.65
N ASP A 128 11.09 -12.75 17.06
CA ASP A 128 10.63 -11.38 17.16
C ASP A 128 9.75 -10.95 15.97
N PHE A 129 9.30 -11.87 15.12
CA PHE A 129 8.56 -11.57 13.89
C PHE A 129 9.31 -10.61 12.94
N SER A 130 10.65 -10.53 13.03
CA SER A 130 11.48 -9.58 12.29
C SER A 130 11.12 -8.12 12.51
N MET A 131 10.73 -7.77 13.74
CA MET A 131 10.41 -6.39 14.16
C MET A 131 11.42 -5.35 13.66
N PRO A 132 12.75 -5.50 13.85
CA PRO A 132 13.74 -4.51 13.41
C PRO A 132 13.72 -4.27 11.89
N TYR A 133 13.49 -5.32 11.11
CA TYR A 133 13.40 -5.20 9.65
C TYR A 133 12.16 -4.40 9.24
N MET A 134 11.02 -4.67 9.88
CA MET A 134 9.75 -3.98 9.61
C MET A 134 9.83 -2.50 9.97
N GLU A 135 10.40 -2.18 11.13
CA GLU A 135 10.63 -0.80 11.56
C GLU A 135 11.58 -0.06 10.59
N SER A 136 12.63 -0.74 10.11
CA SER A 136 13.55 -0.16 9.12
C SER A 136 12.85 0.19 7.79
N THR A 137 11.85 -0.60 7.41
CA THR A 137 11.05 -0.37 6.20
C THR A 137 10.17 0.87 6.34
N ASP A 138 9.65 1.13 7.55
CA ASP A 138 8.84 2.31 7.84
C ASP A 138 9.70 3.58 7.79
N VAL A 139 10.91 3.52 8.36
CA VAL A 139 11.91 4.61 8.28
C VAL A 139 12.29 4.89 6.82
N GLY A 140 12.52 3.85 6.02
CA GLY A 140 12.80 4.00 4.59
C GLY A 140 11.65 4.66 3.83
N THR A 141 10.41 4.31 4.17
CA THR A 141 9.22 4.94 3.61
C THR A 141 9.14 6.41 4.01
N LEU A 142 9.39 6.76 5.27
CA LEU A 142 9.44 8.14 5.74
C LEU A 142 10.54 8.95 5.05
N LEU A 143 11.72 8.36 4.84
CA LEU A 143 12.81 8.97 4.09
C LEU A 143 12.41 9.26 2.63
N ALA A 144 11.63 8.37 2.01
CA ALA A 144 11.06 8.62 0.68
C ALA A 144 10.06 9.79 0.63
N LEU A 145 9.53 10.21 1.79
CA LEU A 145 8.62 11.37 1.88
C LEU A 145 9.37 12.62 2.32
N ALA A 146 10.64 12.51 2.67
CA ALA A 146 11.44 13.63 3.09
C ALA A 146 11.54 14.63 1.92
N PRO A 147 11.43 15.94 2.21
CA PRO A 147 11.66 16.95 1.18
C PRO A 147 13.03 16.76 0.53
N PRO A 148 13.16 16.90 -0.80
CA PRO A 148 14.43 16.69 -1.49
C PRO A 148 15.61 17.49 -0.92
N TRP A 149 15.35 18.70 -0.40
CA TRP A 149 16.36 19.52 0.25
C TRP A 149 16.93 18.87 1.53
N ALA A 150 16.10 18.16 2.30
CA ALA A 150 16.52 17.53 3.56
C ALA A 150 17.46 16.34 3.27
N ILE A 151 17.19 15.59 2.21
CA ILE A 151 18.04 14.48 1.76
C ILE A 151 19.41 15.00 1.32
N LYS A 152 19.46 16.12 0.59
CA LYS A 152 20.72 16.77 0.17
C LYS A 152 21.57 17.25 1.35
N ILE A 153 20.95 17.72 2.44
CA ILE A 153 21.65 18.20 3.64
C ILE A 153 22.15 17.04 4.50
N PHE A 154 21.30 16.05 4.76
CA PHE A 154 21.58 15.02 5.76
C PHE A 154 22.18 13.74 5.17
N ILE A 155 22.01 13.46 3.87
CA ILE A 155 22.54 12.26 3.19
C ILE A 155 23.10 12.64 1.79
N PRO A 156 24.20 13.40 1.72
CA PRO A 156 24.73 13.91 0.45
C PRO A 156 25.14 12.80 -0.54
N SER A 157 25.50 11.61 -0.06
CA SER A 157 25.85 10.44 -0.89
C SER A 157 24.68 9.86 -1.70
N LEU A 158 23.43 10.15 -1.32
CA LEU A 158 22.24 9.69 -2.04
C LEU A 158 21.69 10.74 -3.03
N THR A 159 22.32 11.92 -3.12
CA THR A 159 21.84 13.03 -3.95
C THR A 159 21.72 12.65 -5.42
N GLU A 160 22.76 12.04 -6.00
CA GLU A 160 22.74 11.64 -7.42
C GLU A 160 21.70 10.55 -7.72
N MET A 161 21.47 9.63 -6.77
CA MET A 161 20.44 8.60 -6.90
C MET A 161 19.04 9.23 -6.87
N TRP A 162 18.83 10.21 -6.00
CA TRP A 162 17.55 10.92 -5.88
C TRP A 162 17.24 11.79 -7.09
N ASP A 163 18.24 12.53 -7.58
CA ASP A 163 18.10 13.37 -8.76
C ASP A 163 17.79 12.50 -10.01
N LYS A 164 18.42 11.33 -10.15
CA LYS A 164 18.09 10.36 -11.23
C LYS A 164 16.72 9.70 -11.07
N ALA A 165 16.29 9.41 -9.84
CA ALA A 165 14.98 8.83 -9.56
C ALA A 165 13.84 9.84 -9.81
N ALA A 166 14.08 11.14 -9.60
CA ALA A 166 13.12 12.19 -9.95
C ALA A 166 12.98 12.36 -11.48
N MET A 167 14.05 12.17 -12.25
CA MET A 167 14.04 12.28 -13.73
C MET A 167 13.28 11.16 -14.45
N SER A 168 13.11 9.98 -13.84
CA SER A 168 12.37 8.87 -14.46
C SER A 168 10.84 9.05 -14.44
N CYS A 169 10.35 10.12 -13.81
CA CYS A 169 8.94 10.52 -13.81
C CYS A 169 8.82 11.98 -14.29
N PRO A 170 8.80 12.24 -15.61
CA PRO A 170 8.96 13.59 -16.18
C PRO A 170 7.73 14.50 -16.03
N GLU A 171 6.64 14.07 -15.40
CA GLU A 171 5.42 14.88 -15.25
C GLU A 171 5.49 15.94 -14.13
N TYR A 172 6.62 16.05 -13.41
CA TYR A 172 6.68 16.73 -12.11
C TYR A 172 7.27 18.15 -12.08
N GLU A 173 7.76 18.73 -13.19
CA GLU A 173 8.37 20.08 -13.14
C GLU A 173 7.35 21.24 -13.22
N GLY A 174 6.07 20.98 -13.54
CA GLY A 174 5.11 22.06 -13.80
C GLY A 174 4.27 22.57 -12.62
N THR A 175 4.34 21.97 -11.43
CA THR A 175 3.27 22.15 -10.40
C THR A 175 3.74 22.68 -9.04
N LEU A 176 4.97 23.21 -8.94
CA LEU A 176 5.47 23.89 -7.74
C LEU A 176 5.57 25.41 -7.89
N ALA A 177 4.91 25.96 -8.90
CA ALA A 177 4.85 27.40 -9.12
C ALA A 177 3.45 27.97 -8.83
N TYR A 178 2.81 27.59 -7.71
CA TYR A 178 1.77 28.39 -7.01
C TYR A 178 1.68 27.97 -5.54
#